data_AF-A0A7X7PA40-F1
#
_entry.id   AF-A0A7X7PA40-F1
#
_cell.length_a   1.000
_cell.length_b   1.000
_cell.length_c   1.000
_cell.angle_alpha   90.00
_cell.angle_beta   90.00
_cell.angle_gamma   90.00
#
_symmetry.space_group_name_H-M   'P 1'
#
loop_
_entity.id
_entity.type
_entity.pdbx_description
1 polymer ?
#
loop_
_entity_poly.entity_id
_entity_poly.type
_entity_poly.pdbx_seq_one_letter_code
_entity_poly.pdbx_strand_id
1 'polypeptide(L)'
;MKTQLRVVAAGILAGGIAAGLISSCGGSDGESSEVDSATNSAAGDSEATSTPSESGTAASSESSSDTRTRTVISCEDFTQALAPVVVASAAPEEIPQNDGSTLCVWVGDALIVSAAITKDGADAEVVQILRDDPAAIEDSRVTELDGVAMRTDGVGVQTPMYRVSVAVSGPGADESVELEAAIAIAQELEG
;
A
#
# COMPACT_ATOMS: atom_id res chain seq x y z
N MET A 1 -19.06 -10.63 44.64
CA MET A 1 -17.92 -11.56 44.56
C MET A 1 -16.99 -11.02 43.47
N LYS A 2 -15.76 -10.62 43.83
CA LYS A 2 -14.77 -10.05 42.91
C LYS A 2 -13.93 -11.18 42.32
N THR A 3 -13.96 -11.37 41.01
CA THR A 3 -13.08 -12.32 40.33
C THR A 3 -12.04 -11.55 39.54
N GLN A 4 -10.77 -11.82 39.85
CA GLN A 4 -9.57 -11.14 39.38
C GLN A 4 -9.32 -11.42 37.90
N LEU A 5 -9.17 -10.36 37.10
CA LEU A 5 -8.72 -10.42 35.72
C LEU A 5 -7.21 -10.73 35.72
N ARG A 6 -6.83 -11.93 35.28
CA ARG A 6 -5.41 -12.27 35.04
C ARG A 6 -5.01 -11.72 33.67
N VAL A 7 -4.30 -10.60 33.68
CA VAL A 7 -3.55 -10.11 32.51
C VAL A 7 -2.43 -11.12 32.24
N VAL A 8 -2.54 -11.87 31.15
CA VAL A 8 -1.41 -12.60 30.59
C VAL A 8 -0.72 -11.65 29.63
N ALA A 9 0.42 -11.13 30.05
CA ALA A 9 1.35 -10.42 29.17
C ALA A 9 1.92 -11.44 28.18
N ALA A 10 1.38 -11.44 26.95
CA ALA A 10 2.05 -12.06 25.82
C ALA A 10 3.17 -11.10 25.38
N GLY A 11 4.41 -11.55 25.54
CA GLY A 11 5.60 -10.81 25.13
C GLY A 11 5.57 -10.51 23.64
N ILE A 12 5.74 -9.23 23.32
CA ILE A 12 5.93 -8.72 21.96
C ILE A 12 7.26 -9.28 21.45
N LEU A 13 7.19 -10.27 20.55
CA LEU A 13 8.32 -10.60 19.68
C LEU A 13 8.41 -9.50 18.62
N ALA A 14 9.41 -8.64 18.78
CA ALA A 14 9.88 -7.75 17.74
C ALA A 14 10.38 -8.59 16.55
N GLY A 15 9.53 -8.77 15.54
CA GLY A 15 9.90 -9.24 14.22
C GLY A 15 10.09 -8.04 13.30
N GLY A 16 11.34 -7.64 13.10
CA GLY A 16 11.70 -6.55 12.20
C GLY A 16 11.32 -6.89 10.76
N ILE A 17 10.62 -5.96 10.10
CA ILE A 17 10.35 -6.00 8.67
C ILE A 17 11.70 -5.80 7.97
N ALA A 18 12.21 -6.87 7.37
CA ALA A 18 13.40 -6.82 6.54
C ALA A 18 13.00 -6.24 5.17
N ALA A 19 13.40 -4.99 4.94
CA ALA A 19 13.42 -4.41 3.60
C ALA A 19 14.55 -5.06 2.77
N GLY A 20 14.20 -5.95 1.86
CA GLY A 20 14.92 -6.17 0.60
C GLY A 20 14.11 -5.47 -0.49
N LEU A 21 14.65 -4.61 -1.35
CA LEU A 21 15.58 -4.96 -2.41
C LEU A 21 16.34 -3.70 -2.87
N ILE A 22 17.67 -3.75 -2.91
CA ILE A 22 18.44 -3.08 -3.96
C ILE A 22 19.61 -4.00 -4.32
N SER A 23 19.44 -4.74 -5.42
CA SER A 23 20.52 -5.44 -6.09
C SER A 23 21.27 -4.39 -6.94
N SER A 24 22.47 -4.01 -6.53
CA SER A 24 23.40 -3.25 -7.36
C SER A 24 24.57 -4.15 -7.72
N CYS A 25 24.65 -4.51 -9.00
CA CYS A 25 25.83 -5.10 -9.61
C CYS A 25 26.96 -4.05 -9.66
N GLY A 26 28.16 -4.43 -9.25
CA GLY A 26 29.35 -3.64 -9.52
C GLY A 26 30.50 -3.99 -8.60
N GLY A 27 31.21 -5.08 -8.91
CA GLY A 27 32.53 -5.33 -8.33
C GLY A 27 33.59 -4.43 -8.99
N SER A 28 34.56 -3.98 -8.20
CA SER A 28 36.00 -4.23 -8.41
C SER A 28 36.82 -3.36 -7.48
N ASP A 29 37.70 -4.02 -6.72
CA ASP A 29 38.74 -3.46 -5.87
C ASP A 29 39.71 -2.57 -6.66
N GLY A 30 40.21 -1.50 -6.03
CA GLY A 30 41.26 -0.67 -6.63
C GLY A 30 41.59 0.61 -5.85
N GLU A 31 42.38 0.46 -4.81
CA GLU A 31 43.56 1.26 -4.40
C GLU A 31 43.56 2.81 -4.52
N SER A 32 44.05 3.41 -3.43
CA SER A 32 44.32 4.82 -3.15
C SER A 32 44.93 5.65 -4.28
N SER A 33 44.52 6.93 -4.36
CA SER A 33 45.44 8.06 -4.63
C SER A 33 44.76 9.38 -4.24
N GLU A 34 45.44 10.13 -3.39
CA GLU A 34 45.24 11.55 -3.14
C GLU A 34 45.64 12.33 -4.40
N VAL A 35 44.86 13.32 -4.86
CA VAL A 35 45.41 14.44 -5.65
C VAL A 35 44.62 15.74 -5.45
N ASP A 36 45.42 16.78 -5.32
CA ASP A 36 45.16 18.19 -5.11
C ASP A 36 44.70 18.94 -6.38
N SER A 37 43.98 20.06 -6.14
CA SER A 37 44.04 21.34 -6.87
C SER A 37 44.00 21.40 -8.41
N ALA A 38 43.00 22.11 -8.97
CA ALA A 38 43.21 23.13 -10.02
C ALA A 38 41.96 23.96 -10.34
N THR A 39 42.08 25.26 -10.10
CA THR A 39 41.30 26.37 -10.67
C THR A 39 41.36 26.39 -12.20
N ASN A 40 40.25 26.75 -12.87
CA ASN A 40 40.35 27.65 -14.01
C ASN A 40 39.06 28.47 -14.21
N SER A 41 39.20 29.78 -14.09
CA SER A 41 38.22 30.79 -14.49
C SER A 41 38.18 30.89 -16.02
N ALA A 42 37.01 31.20 -16.58
CA ALA A 42 36.92 31.97 -17.81
C ALA A 42 35.74 32.93 -17.71
N ALA A 43 36.07 34.23 -17.79
CA ALA A 43 35.17 35.35 -17.86
C ALA A 43 34.45 35.40 -19.21
N GLY A 44 33.25 35.97 -19.20
CA GLY A 44 32.46 36.28 -20.40
C GLY A 44 31.39 37.29 -20.05
N ASP A 45 31.80 38.54 -19.91
CA ASP A 45 30.94 39.72 -19.76
C ASP A 45 30.55 40.21 -21.16
N SER A 46 29.26 40.47 -21.40
CA SER A 46 28.78 41.45 -22.40
C SER A 46 27.28 41.72 -22.24
N GLU A 47 26.97 43.00 -22.36
CA GLU A 47 25.80 43.72 -21.91
C GLU A 47 24.52 43.56 -22.76
N ALA A 48 23.41 43.75 -22.05
CA ALA A 48 22.17 44.44 -22.37
C ALA A 48 21.62 44.48 -23.82
N THR A 49 20.39 44.00 -23.97
CA THR A 49 19.36 44.65 -24.80
C THR A 49 18.00 44.48 -24.13
N SER A 50 17.40 45.62 -23.75
CA SER A 50 16.06 45.72 -23.21
C SER A 50 15.02 45.45 -24.29
N THR A 51 13.96 44.72 -23.94
CA THR A 51 12.75 44.54 -24.78
C THR A 51 11.52 44.73 -23.89
N PRO A 52 10.42 45.28 -24.42
CA PRO A 52 9.46 46.07 -23.67
C PRO A 52 8.44 45.21 -22.91
N SER A 53 7.92 45.78 -21.84
CA SER A 53 6.80 45.26 -21.08
C SER A 53 5.54 45.18 -21.95
N GLU A 54 5.14 43.97 -22.31
CA GLU A 54 3.75 43.68 -22.61
C GLU A 54 3.07 43.23 -21.32
N SER A 55 2.06 44.01 -20.92
CA SER A 55 1.09 43.65 -19.89
C SER A 55 0.29 42.44 -20.36
N GLY A 56 0.83 41.25 -20.10
CA GLY A 56 0.08 39.99 -20.14
C GLY A 56 -0.68 39.84 -18.84
N THR A 57 -2.00 40.04 -18.91
CA THR A 57 -2.99 39.59 -17.92
C THR A 57 -2.52 38.31 -17.25
N ALA A 58 -2.38 38.32 -15.93
CA ALA A 58 -2.21 37.12 -15.15
C ALA A 58 -3.35 36.17 -15.53
N ALA A 59 -3.03 35.16 -16.35
CA ALA A 59 -3.87 33.99 -16.47
C ALA A 59 -4.08 33.54 -15.03
N SER A 60 -5.33 33.62 -14.58
CA SER A 60 -5.71 33.05 -13.31
C SER A 60 -5.24 31.61 -13.42
N SER A 61 -4.20 31.27 -12.65
CA SER A 61 -3.97 29.89 -12.31
C SER A 61 -5.24 29.48 -11.61
N GLU A 62 -6.18 28.94 -12.37
CA GLU A 62 -7.13 27.98 -11.85
C GLU A 62 -6.22 26.92 -11.26
N SER A 63 -5.89 27.11 -9.98
CA SER A 63 -5.61 26.02 -9.08
C SER A 63 -6.83 25.15 -9.27
N SER A 64 -6.70 24.18 -10.18
CA SER A 64 -7.46 22.97 -10.12
C SER A 64 -7.13 22.46 -8.74
N SER A 65 -7.96 22.87 -7.78
CA SER A 65 -8.13 22.21 -6.52
C SER A 65 -8.59 20.83 -6.95
N ASP A 66 -7.61 20.00 -7.29
CA ASP A 66 -7.70 18.57 -7.50
C ASP A 66 -8.12 18.06 -6.13
N THR A 67 -9.40 18.26 -5.87
CA THR A 67 -10.12 17.71 -4.76
C THR A 67 -10.32 16.28 -5.20
N ARG A 68 -9.20 15.53 -5.26
CA ARG A 68 -9.21 14.09 -5.19
C ARG A 68 -9.97 13.83 -3.92
N THR A 69 -11.27 13.61 -4.05
CA THR A 69 -12.14 13.22 -2.95
C THR A 69 -11.47 11.98 -2.40
N ARG A 70 -10.77 12.13 -1.27
CA ARG A 70 -10.15 11.02 -0.58
C ARG A 70 -11.33 10.13 -0.22
N THR A 71 -11.49 9.03 -0.93
CA THR A 71 -12.50 8.03 -0.58
C THR A 71 -12.13 7.61 0.83
N VAL A 72 -12.98 7.98 1.79
CA VAL A 72 -12.81 7.56 3.17
C VAL A 72 -13.25 6.10 3.19
N ILE A 73 -12.29 5.21 3.41
CA ILE A 73 -12.55 3.77 3.57
C ILE A 73 -13.01 3.59 5.02
N SER A 74 -14.27 3.20 5.20
CA SER A 74 -14.87 2.83 6.48
C SER A 74 -14.87 1.30 6.59
N CYS A 75 -14.24 0.76 7.62
CA CYS A 75 -14.16 -0.68 7.85
C CYS A 75 -15.53 -1.30 8.13
N GLU A 76 -16.48 -0.51 8.66
CA GLU A 76 -17.85 -0.97 8.89
C GLU A 76 -18.53 -1.39 7.57
N ASP A 77 -18.22 -0.71 6.47
CA ASP A 77 -18.83 -0.91 5.15
C ASP A 77 -18.57 -2.33 4.60
N PHE A 78 -17.43 -2.95 4.95
CA PHE A 78 -17.09 -4.31 4.49
C PHE A 78 -17.61 -5.44 5.38
N THR A 79 -18.21 -5.12 6.54
CA THR A 79 -18.61 -6.13 7.53
C THR A 79 -19.62 -7.12 6.96
N GLN A 80 -20.54 -6.65 6.10
CA GLN A 80 -21.53 -7.53 5.47
C GLN A 80 -20.88 -8.48 4.46
N ALA A 81 -19.94 -7.99 3.64
CA ALA A 81 -19.22 -8.79 2.67
C ALA A 81 -18.30 -9.83 3.33
N LEU A 82 -17.74 -9.52 4.50
CA LEU A 82 -16.86 -10.41 5.25
C LEU A 82 -17.59 -11.42 6.15
N ALA A 83 -18.91 -11.30 6.34
CA ALA A 83 -19.68 -12.21 7.18
C ALA A 83 -19.50 -13.71 6.88
N PRO A 84 -19.27 -14.16 5.62
CA PRO A 84 -18.95 -15.56 5.33
C PRO A 84 -17.59 -16.03 5.86
N VAL A 85 -16.63 -15.12 6.05
CA VAL A 85 -15.27 -15.40 6.51
C VAL A 85 -15.15 -15.20 8.02
N VAL A 86 -15.65 -14.07 8.52
CA VAL A 86 -15.59 -13.68 9.93
C VAL A 86 -16.95 -13.22 10.40
N VAL A 87 -17.51 -13.97 11.35
CA VAL A 87 -18.67 -13.51 12.11
C VAL A 87 -18.15 -12.60 13.21
N ALA A 88 -18.11 -11.29 12.94
CA ALA A 88 -17.56 -10.30 13.85
C ALA A 88 -18.34 -10.28 15.18
N SER A 89 -17.61 -10.34 16.29
CA SER A 89 -18.16 -10.29 17.65
C SER A 89 -18.44 -8.86 18.14
N ALA A 90 -17.89 -7.87 17.45
CA ALA A 90 -18.05 -6.44 17.70
C ALA A 90 -17.90 -5.65 16.39
N ALA A 91 -18.09 -4.33 16.44
CA ALA A 91 -17.75 -3.44 15.33
C ALA A 91 -16.24 -3.54 15.00
N PRO A 92 -15.85 -3.43 13.71
CA PRO A 92 -14.44 -3.47 13.33
C PRO A 92 -13.65 -2.31 13.92
N GLU A 93 -12.39 -2.58 14.22
CA GLU A 93 -11.44 -1.55 14.63
C GLU A 93 -10.79 -0.93 13.38
N GLU A 94 -10.75 0.40 13.33
CA GLU A 94 -10.06 1.15 12.28
C GLU A 94 -8.78 1.77 12.85
N ILE A 95 -7.64 1.45 12.24
CA ILE A 95 -6.34 1.93 12.66
C ILE A 95 -5.71 2.70 11.49
N PRO A 96 -5.72 4.05 11.51
CA PRO A 96 -5.08 4.86 10.50
C PRO A 96 -3.57 4.56 10.43
N GLN A 97 -3.05 4.36 9.21
CA GLN A 97 -1.63 4.12 8.97
C GLN A 97 -0.91 5.39 8.53
N ASN A 98 0.41 5.44 8.76
CA ASN A 98 1.25 6.60 8.44
C ASN A 98 1.40 6.85 6.92
N ASP A 99 1.21 5.81 6.10
CA ASP A 99 1.26 5.87 4.64
C ASP A 99 -0.07 6.33 4.02
N GLY A 100 -1.06 6.64 4.85
CA GLY A 100 -2.37 7.11 4.41
C GLY A 100 -3.39 5.99 4.14
N SER A 101 -3.00 4.72 4.29
CA SER A 101 -3.91 3.57 4.29
C SER A 101 -4.69 3.46 5.61
N THR A 102 -5.75 2.67 5.60
CA THR A 102 -6.49 2.28 6.81
C THR A 102 -6.30 0.78 7.02
N LEU A 103 -5.89 0.39 8.22
CA LEU A 103 -5.90 -1.00 8.66
C LEU A 103 -7.24 -1.27 9.36
N CYS A 104 -8.01 -2.19 8.80
CA CYS A 104 -9.26 -2.67 9.35
C CYS A 104 -9.06 -4.00 10.06
N VAL A 105 -9.62 -4.16 11.26
CA VAL A 105 -9.52 -5.41 12.03
C VAL A 105 -10.91 -5.88 12.45
N TRP A 106 -11.29 -7.08 12.01
CA TRP A 106 -12.51 -7.78 12.44
C TRP A 106 -12.14 -8.93 13.36
N VAL A 107 -12.69 -8.92 14.57
CA VAL A 107 -12.48 -9.97 15.56
C VAL A 107 -13.75 -10.82 15.66
N GLY A 108 -13.68 -12.04 15.16
CA GLY A 108 -14.72 -13.06 15.35
C GLY A 108 -14.40 -14.01 16.51
N ASP A 109 -15.29 -14.97 16.73
CA ASP A 109 -15.15 -15.95 17.82
C ASP A 109 -13.98 -16.93 17.62
N ALA A 110 -13.59 -17.17 16.36
CA ALA A 110 -12.52 -18.10 15.99
C ALA A 110 -11.39 -17.43 15.19
N LEU A 111 -11.73 -16.48 14.32
CA LEU A 111 -10.80 -15.85 13.40
C LEU A 111 -10.69 -14.35 13.66
N ILE A 112 -9.50 -13.82 13.46
CA ILE A 112 -9.21 -12.39 13.37
C ILE A 112 -8.82 -12.11 11.93
N VAL A 113 -9.51 -11.19 11.27
CA VAL A 113 -9.19 -10.73 9.91
C VAL A 113 -8.61 -9.34 10.02
N SER A 114 -7.41 -9.14 9.49
CA SER A 114 -6.78 -7.82 9.36
C SER A 114 -6.60 -7.49 7.88
N ALA A 115 -7.12 -6.35 7.45
CA ALA A 115 -7.00 -5.88 6.06
C ALA A 115 -6.43 -4.47 6.00
N ALA A 116 -5.32 -4.30 5.28
CA ALA A 116 -4.83 -2.99 4.89
C ALA A 116 -5.42 -2.63 3.53
N ILE A 117 -6.09 -1.49 3.44
CA ILE A 117 -6.75 -1.03 2.23
C ILE A 117 -6.16 0.33 1.83
N THR A 118 -5.65 0.39 0.60
CA THR A 118 -5.03 1.59 0.05
C THR A 118 -5.65 1.91 -1.30
N LYS A 119 -6.09 3.16 -1.49
CA LYS A 119 -6.46 3.70 -2.80
C LYS A 119 -5.20 4.10 -3.57
N ASP A 120 -4.43 3.08 -3.92
CA ASP A 120 -3.20 3.18 -4.70
C ASP A 120 -3.12 1.95 -5.60
N GLY A 121 -3.85 2.07 -6.71
CA GLY A 121 -3.85 1.10 -7.79
C GLY A 121 -2.49 0.99 -8.47
N ALA A 122 -2.21 -0.15 -9.09
CA ALA A 122 -0.97 -0.38 -9.80
C ALA A 122 -1.11 0.01 -11.28
N ASP A 123 -0.05 0.58 -11.86
CA ASP A 123 0.03 0.78 -13.31
C ASP A 123 -0.09 -0.56 -14.05
N ALA A 124 -0.65 -0.55 -15.26
CA ALA A 124 -0.92 -1.77 -16.03
C ALA A 124 0.33 -2.64 -16.29
N GLU A 125 1.51 -2.02 -16.35
CA GLU A 125 2.79 -2.73 -16.47
C GLU A 125 3.13 -3.51 -15.19
N VAL A 126 2.93 -2.90 -14.02
CA VAL A 126 3.12 -3.56 -12.72
C VAL A 126 2.12 -4.71 -12.58
N VAL A 127 0.86 -4.51 -12.96
CA VAL A 127 -0.15 -5.58 -12.93
C VAL A 127 0.27 -6.78 -13.78
N GLN A 128 0.87 -6.56 -14.96
CA GLN A 128 1.39 -7.67 -15.78
C GLN A 128 2.56 -8.39 -15.12
N ILE A 129 3.51 -7.64 -14.54
CA ILE A 129 4.64 -8.24 -13.80
C ILE A 129 4.14 -9.11 -12.65
N LEU A 130 3.17 -8.62 -11.87
CA LEU A 130 2.60 -9.36 -10.75
C LEU A 130 1.83 -10.61 -11.22
N ARG A 131 1.19 -10.55 -12.39
CA ARG A 131 0.45 -11.68 -12.96
C ARG A 131 1.37 -12.82 -13.39
N ASP A 132 2.56 -12.49 -13.88
CA ASP A 132 3.57 -13.47 -14.30
C ASP A 132 4.41 -14.00 -13.11
N ASP A 133 4.24 -13.46 -11.91
CA ASP A 133 4.95 -13.88 -10.72
C ASP A 133 4.47 -15.27 -10.23
N PRO A 134 5.36 -16.20 -9.85
CA PRO A 134 4.95 -17.51 -9.33
C PRO A 134 4.15 -17.46 -8.02
N ALA A 135 4.20 -16.34 -7.28
CA ALA A 135 3.37 -16.09 -6.12
C ALA A 135 1.93 -15.68 -6.48
N ALA A 136 1.65 -15.39 -7.76
CA ALA A 136 0.31 -15.08 -8.20
C ALA A 136 -0.67 -16.24 -7.92
N ILE A 137 -1.89 -15.87 -7.56
CA ILE A 137 -2.99 -16.80 -7.32
C ILE A 137 -3.97 -16.63 -8.47
N GLU A 138 -4.21 -17.71 -9.21
CA GLU A 138 -5.21 -17.73 -10.27
C GLU A 138 -6.61 -17.83 -9.67
N ASP A 139 -7.38 -16.74 -9.77
CA ASP A 139 -8.81 -16.71 -9.41
C ASP A 139 -9.59 -15.90 -10.45
N SER A 140 -10.68 -16.46 -10.97
CA SER A 140 -11.47 -15.80 -12.01
C SER A 140 -12.15 -14.53 -11.50
N ARG A 141 -12.55 -14.48 -10.23
CA ARG A 141 -13.19 -13.30 -9.61
C ARG A 141 -12.21 -12.14 -9.50
N VAL A 142 -10.92 -12.42 -9.29
CA VAL A 142 -9.87 -11.40 -9.29
C VAL A 142 -9.61 -10.89 -10.70
N THR A 143 -9.67 -11.80 -11.69
CA THR A 143 -9.55 -11.43 -13.11
C THR A 143 -10.71 -10.54 -13.56
N GLU A 144 -11.92 -10.78 -13.08
CA GLU A 144 -13.11 -9.96 -13.35
C GLU A 144 -12.99 -8.53 -12.81
N LEU A 145 -12.16 -8.32 -11.78
CA LEU A 145 -11.83 -6.99 -11.22
C LEU A 145 -10.64 -6.33 -11.94
N ASP A 146 -10.22 -6.86 -13.10
CA ASP A 146 -8.99 -6.49 -13.81
C ASP A 146 -7.74 -6.55 -12.91
N GLY A 147 -7.78 -7.40 -11.88
CA GLY A 147 -6.78 -7.45 -10.82
C GLY A 147 -5.79 -8.60 -10.93
N VAL A 148 -4.96 -8.69 -9.89
CA VAL A 148 -4.05 -9.82 -9.62
C VAL A 148 -4.07 -10.10 -8.11
N ALA A 149 -4.17 -11.38 -7.75
CA ALA A 149 -4.01 -11.82 -6.38
C ALA A 149 -2.61 -12.41 -6.20
N MET A 150 -1.99 -12.17 -5.06
CA MET A 150 -0.66 -12.68 -4.75
C MET A 150 -0.56 -13.23 -3.33
N ARG A 151 0.24 -14.29 -3.20
CA ARG A 151 0.74 -14.78 -1.92
C ARG A 151 1.81 -13.83 -1.40
N THR A 152 1.62 -13.34 -0.20
CA THR A 152 2.55 -12.49 0.53
C THR A 152 2.63 -13.01 1.98
N ASP A 153 2.90 -12.15 2.96
CA ASP A 153 2.62 -12.44 4.37
C ASP A 153 1.09 -12.32 4.63
N GLY A 154 0.32 -13.18 3.97
CA GLY A 154 -1.13 -13.09 3.77
C GLY A 154 -1.49 -13.14 2.27
N VAL A 155 -2.70 -12.72 1.89
CA VAL A 155 -3.10 -12.58 0.48
C VAL A 155 -3.36 -11.13 0.13
N GLY A 156 -2.71 -10.67 -0.94
CA GLY A 156 -2.94 -9.34 -1.52
C GLY A 156 -3.79 -9.43 -2.79
N VAL A 157 -4.78 -8.56 -2.95
CA VAL A 157 -5.48 -8.31 -4.21
C VAL A 157 -5.16 -6.89 -4.66
N GLN A 158 -4.60 -6.77 -5.86
CA GLN A 158 -4.28 -5.51 -6.51
C GLN A 158 -5.25 -5.32 -7.69
N THR A 159 -6.10 -4.29 -7.62
CA THR A 159 -6.92 -3.82 -8.74
C THR A 159 -6.26 -2.56 -9.35
N PRO A 160 -6.78 -2.05 -10.49
CA PRO A 160 -6.33 -0.79 -11.07
C PRO A 160 -6.52 0.44 -10.17
N MET A 161 -7.39 0.35 -9.14
CA MET A 161 -7.74 1.47 -8.27
C MET A 161 -7.34 1.26 -6.81
N TYR A 162 -7.27 0.01 -6.36
CA TYR A 162 -7.07 -0.34 -4.96
C TYR A 162 -6.04 -1.44 -4.79
N ARG A 163 -5.42 -1.43 -3.61
CA ARG A 163 -4.63 -2.54 -3.08
C ARG A 163 -5.24 -2.96 -1.76
N VAL A 164 -5.52 -4.24 -1.64
CA VAL A 164 -6.06 -4.87 -0.45
C VAL A 164 -5.07 -5.94 -0.01
N SER A 165 -4.56 -5.86 1.21
CA SER A 165 -3.72 -6.91 1.81
C SER A 165 -4.41 -7.47 3.03
N VAL A 166 -4.70 -8.77 3.01
CA VAL A 166 -5.40 -9.47 4.10
C VAL A 166 -4.50 -10.51 4.74
N ALA A 167 -4.51 -10.53 6.06
CA ALA A 167 -4.00 -11.64 6.86
C ALA A 167 -5.09 -12.13 7.81
N VAL A 168 -5.19 -13.45 7.98
CA VAL A 168 -6.15 -14.07 8.89
C VAL A 168 -5.41 -14.87 9.96
N SER A 169 -5.86 -14.75 11.20
CA SER A 169 -5.26 -15.45 12.35
C SER A 169 -6.32 -16.22 13.12
N GLY A 170 -5.97 -17.41 13.61
CA GLY A 170 -6.84 -18.26 14.42
C GLY A 170 -6.97 -19.70 13.89
N PRO A 171 -7.76 -20.57 14.56
CA PRO A 171 -7.98 -21.93 14.10
C PRO A 171 -8.69 -21.96 12.75
N GLY A 172 -8.07 -22.61 11.75
CA GLY A 172 -8.60 -22.68 10.39
C GLY A 172 -8.25 -21.49 9.50
N ALA A 173 -7.37 -20.60 9.96
CA ALA A 173 -6.76 -19.60 9.08
C ALA A 173 -5.84 -20.27 8.05
N ASP A 174 -6.06 -20.00 6.78
CA ASP A 174 -5.21 -20.40 5.66
C ASP A 174 -5.35 -19.41 4.48
N GLU A 175 -4.52 -19.61 3.46
CA GLU A 175 -4.47 -18.78 2.26
C GLU A 175 -5.82 -18.70 1.53
N SER A 176 -6.63 -19.76 1.56
CA SER A 176 -7.94 -19.74 0.89
C SER A 176 -8.89 -18.79 1.61
N VAL A 177 -8.89 -18.80 2.95
CA VAL A 177 -9.69 -17.87 3.76
C VAL A 177 -9.23 -16.42 3.57
N GLU A 178 -7.91 -16.20 3.50
CA GLU A 178 -7.33 -14.88 3.22
C GLU A 178 -7.73 -14.36 1.83
N LEU A 179 -7.69 -15.22 0.81
CA LEU A 179 -8.11 -14.89 -0.55
C LEU A 179 -9.60 -14.54 -0.61
N GLU A 180 -10.47 -15.33 0.03
CA GLU A 180 -11.92 -15.03 0.08
C GLU A 180 -12.19 -13.66 0.71
N ALA A 181 -11.52 -13.34 1.81
CA ALA A 181 -11.66 -12.03 2.45
C ALA A 181 -11.12 -10.89 1.57
N ALA A 182 -9.96 -11.08 0.93
CA ALA A 182 -9.38 -10.07 0.04
C ALA A 182 -10.27 -9.79 -1.18
N ILE A 183 -10.84 -10.84 -1.79
CA ILE A 183 -11.78 -10.71 -2.91
C ILE A 183 -13.06 -9.99 -2.46
N ALA A 184 -13.64 -10.38 -1.32
CA ALA A 184 -14.87 -9.76 -0.82
C ALA A 184 -14.70 -8.25 -0.60
N ILE A 185 -13.57 -7.83 -0.01
CA ILE A 185 -13.25 -6.41 0.17
C ILE A 185 -13.05 -5.71 -1.19
N ALA A 186 -12.29 -6.33 -2.10
CA ALA A 186 -12.03 -5.74 -3.41
C ALA A 186 -13.32 -5.57 -4.24
N GLN A 187 -14.25 -6.52 -4.18
CA GLN A 187 -15.55 -6.43 -4.85
C GLN A 187 -16.38 -5.26 -4.30
N GLU A 188 -16.46 -5.08 -2.98
CA GLU A 188 -17.17 -3.95 -2.38
C GLU A 188 -16.55 -2.58 -2.74
N LEU A 189 -15.24 -2.54 -2.98
CA LEU A 189 -14.56 -1.30 -3.40
C LEU A 189 -14.85 -0.90 -4.85
N GLU A 190 -15.14 -1.86 -5.72
CA GLU A 190 -15.41 -1.63 -7.16
C GLU A 190 -16.92 -1.44 -7.46
N GLY A 191 -17.82 -1.90 -6.58
CA GLY A 191 -19.28 -1.69 -6.64
C GLY A 191 -20.02 -2.58 -7.63
#